data_AF-A0A7J9X5S7-F1
#
_entry.id   AF-A0A7J9X5S7-F1
#
_cell.length_a   1.000
_cell.length_b   1.000
_cell.length_c   1.000
_cell.angle_alpha   90.00
_cell.angle_beta   90.00
_cell.angle_gamma   90.00
#
_symmetry.space_group_name_H-M   'P 1'
#
loop_
_entity.id
_entity.type
_entity.pdbx_description
1 polymer ?
#
loop_
_entity_poly.entity_id
_entity_poly.type
_entity_poly.pdbx_seq_one_letter_code
_entity_poly.pdbx_strand_id
1 'polypeptide(L)'
;MNEQSPHRWRTVDIVVAAVVAVAFGVVFVGWNALWSVTGPAFAFFPPAQAVIYGMWLLPGVLGGYLIRKPGAALFTELVAAFVSTIPGGPWNGGLILVWGLCQGLLAELVYLAFRYRVWRTWVVALAAVAAALFPAVADVVVYYPMWATGWQLAYGGTVAASSLVIGTLVTVGLVRALARTGVLGPFSAGREQVNV
;
A
#
# COMPACT_ATOMS: atom_id res chain seq x y z
N MET A 1 -7.96 -35.72 9.57
CA MET A 1 -7.21 -34.50 9.93
C MET A 1 -7.19 -33.61 8.70
N ASN A 2 -8.01 -32.56 8.65
CA ASN A 2 -8.05 -31.67 7.48
C ASN A 2 -6.82 -30.75 7.53
N GLU A 3 -5.76 -31.12 6.81
CA GLU A 3 -4.66 -30.21 6.53
C GLU A 3 -5.20 -29.03 5.72
N GLN A 4 -5.50 -27.92 6.40
CA GLN A 4 -5.89 -26.70 5.71
C GLN A 4 -4.70 -26.22 4.90
N SER A 5 -4.84 -26.17 3.57
CA SER A 5 -3.83 -25.61 2.66
C SER A 5 -3.30 -24.28 3.20
N PRO A 6 -1.97 -24.05 3.23
CA PRO A 6 -1.37 -22.82 3.75
C PRO A 6 -1.84 -21.56 2.99
N HIS A 7 -2.40 -21.73 1.79
CA HIS A 7 -2.91 -20.67 0.93
C HIS A 7 -4.40 -20.36 1.14
N ARG A 8 -5.14 -21.20 1.89
CA ARG A 8 -6.57 -21.01 2.11
C ARG A 8 -6.82 -19.91 3.13
N TRP A 9 -7.64 -18.93 2.80
CA TRP A 9 -8.08 -17.90 3.74
C TRP A 9 -8.94 -18.51 4.86
N ARG A 10 -8.65 -18.13 6.09
CA ARG A 10 -9.47 -18.40 7.28
C ARG A 10 -10.35 -17.18 7.52
N THR A 11 -11.46 -17.35 8.24
CA THR A 11 -12.34 -16.25 8.63
C THR A 11 -11.57 -15.11 9.31
N VAL A 12 -10.65 -15.44 10.22
CA VAL A 12 -9.81 -14.43 10.90
C VAL A 12 -8.93 -13.64 9.92
N ASP A 13 -8.45 -14.26 8.85
CA ASP A 13 -7.62 -13.57 7.87
C ASP A 13 -8.45 -12.56 7.08
N ILE A 14 -9.68 -12.93 6.70
CA ILE A 14 -10.63 -12.05 6.00
C ILE A 14 -10.99 -10.86 6.89
N VAL A 15 -11.36 -11.13 8.15
CA VAL A 15 -11.78 -10.09 9.09
C VAL A 15 -10.64 -9.11 9.36
N VAL A 16 -9.42 -9.60 9.62
CA VAL A 16 -8.28 -8.71 9.89
C VAL A 16 -7.88 -7.92 8.65
N ALA A 17 -7.86 -8.55 7.47
CA ALA A 17 -7.60 -7.84 6.22
C ALA A 17 -8.64 -6.73 5.98
N ALA A 18 -9.93 -7.01 6.21
CA ALA A 18 -10.99 -6.03 6.07
C ALA A 18 -10.87 -4.89 7.08
N VAL A 19 -10.58 -5.17 8.35
CA VAL A 19 -10.38 -4.14 9.39
C VAL A 19 -9.20 -3.24 9.04
N VAL A 20 -8.07 -3.82 8.62
CA VAL A 20 -6.90 -3.06 8.17
C VAL A 20 -7.26 -2.19 6.96
N ALA A 21 -7.91 -2.76 5.95
CA ALA A 21 -8.30 -2.04 4.76
C ALA A 21 -9.26 -0.87 5.05
N VAL A 22 -10.27 -1.09 5.89
CA VAL A 22 -11.22 -0.04 6.30
C VAL A 22 -10.50 1.06 7.08
N ALA A 23 -9.61 0.72 8.00
CA ALA A 23 -8.83 1.70 8.75
C ALA A 23 -7.98 2.58 7.82
N PHE A 24 -7.29 1.97 6.84
CA PHE A 24 -6.54 2.74 5.85
C PHE A 24 -7.43 3.51 4.87
N GLY A 25 -8.62 3.01 4.54
CA GLY A 25 -9.58 3.76 3.74
C GLY A 25 -10.00 5.07 4.41
N VAL A 26 -10.16 5.08 5.73
CA VAL A 26 -10.37 6.32 6.51
C VAL A 26 -9.12 7.20 6.50
N VAL A 27 -7.93 6.61 6.64
CA VAL A 27 -6.66 7.35 6.51
C VAL A 27 -6.55 8.01 5.14
N PHE A 28 -6.93 7.34 4.05
CA PHE A 28 -6.90 7.90 2.70
C PHE A 28 -7.77 9.14 2.57
N VAL A 29 -8.93 9.20 3.22
CA VAL A 29 -9.78 10.41 3.22
C VAL A 29 -9.02 11.60 3.82
N GLY A 30 -8.39 11.39 4.98
CA GLY A 30 -7.54 12.41 5.62
C GLY A 30 -6.30 12.75 4.78
N TRP A 31 -5.70 11.75 4.14
CA TRP A 31 -4.50 11.90 3.32
C TRP A 31 -4.78 12.66 2.02
N ASN A 32 -5.94 12.42 1.42
CA ASN A 32 -6.46 13.18 0.28
C ASN A 32 -6.63 14.66 0.66
N ALA A 33 -7.19 14.95 1.83
CA ALA A 33 -7.27 16.33 2.33
C ALA A 33 -5.87 16.94 2.57
N LEU A 34 -4.96 16.17 3.18
CA LEU A 34 -3.57 16.60 3.41
C LEU A 34 -2.86 16.94 2.10
N TRP A 35 -3.03 16.12 1.05
CA TRP A 35 -2.50 16.39 -0.28
C TRP A 35 -3.01 17.72 -0.83
N SER A 36 -4.31 17.97 -0.79
CA SER A 36 -4.88 19.24 -1.26
C SER A 36 -4.33 20.46 -0.52
N VAL A 37 -4.18 20.36 0.81
CA VAL A 37 -3.71 21.49 1.65
C VAL A 37 -2.21 21.73 1.51
N THR A 38 -1.41 20.69 1.28
CA THR A 38 0.05 20.80 1.19
C THR A 38 0.56 21.22 -0.19
N GLY A 39 -0.25 21.06 -1.25
CA GLY A 39 0.13 21.39 -2.63
C GLY A 39 0.79 22.78 -2.81
N PRO A 40 0.22 23.87 -2.26
CA PRO A 40 0.81 25.21 -2.36
C PRO A 40 2.23 25.32 -1.77
N ALA A 41 2.56 24.55 -0.74
CA ALA A 41 3.90 24.56 -0.14
C ALA A 41 4.98 24.01 -1.09
N PHE A 42 4.58 23.21 -2.08
CA PHE A 42 5.47 22.65 -3.10
C PHE A 42 5.35 23.37 -4.45
N ALA A 43 4.67 24.52 -4.55
CA ALA A 43 4.44 25.20 -5.82
C ALA A 43 5.73 25.54 -6.59
N PHE A 44 6.86 25.75 -5.89
CA PHE A 44 8.17 25.98 -6.50
C PHE A 44 8.76 24.75 -7.19
N PHE A 45 8.41 23.55 -6.70
CA PHE A 45 8.82 22.27 -7.28
C PHE A 45 7.74 21.20 -6.98
N PRO A 46 6.63 21.21 -7.74
CA PRO A 46 5.47 20.34 -7.50
C PRO A 46 5.79 18.84 -7.38
N PRO A 47 6.76 18.27 -8.15
CA PRO A 47 7.15 16.87 -7.99
C PRO A 47 7.54 16.46 -6.56
N ALA A 48 8.09 17.37 -5.76
CA ALA A 48 8.48 17.07 -4.38
C ALA A 48 7.29 16.80 -3.46
N GLN A 49 6.06 17.20 -3.81
CA GLN A 49 4.89 16.85 -3.00
C GLN A 49 4.71 15.32 -2.88
N ALA A 50 5.15 14.56 -3.88
CA ALA A 50 5.08 13.10 -3.90
C ALA A 50 5.90 12.41 -2.78
N VAL A 51 6.64 13.15 -1.94
CA VAL A 51 7.33 12.58 -0.78
C VAL A 51 6.38 11.92 0.22
N ILE A 52 5.09 12.30 0.23
CA ILE A 52 4.05 11.68 1.08
C ILE A 52 3.24 10.59 0.35
N TYR A 53 3.61 10.21 -0.88
CA TYR A 53 2.81 9.31 -1.71
C TYR A 53 2.71 7.88 -1.15
N GLY A 54 3.77 7.38 -0.53
CA GLY A 54 3.87 5.98 -0.09
C GLY A 54 2.78 5.53 0.90
N MET A 55 1.99 6.45 1.47
CA MET A 55 0.83 6.10 2.29
C MET A 55 -0.29 5.44 1.48
N TRP A 56 -0.52 5.83 0.22
CA TRP A 56 -1.62 5.31 -0.58
C TRP A 56 -1.43 3.85 -1.03
N LEU A 57 -0.24 3.29 -0.93
CA LEU A 57 0.03 1.88 -1.27
C LEU A 57 0.32 1.01 -0.05
N LEU A 58 0.28 1.63 1.12
CA LEU A 58 0.55 1.00 2.40
C LEU A 58 -0.42 -0.14 2.72
N PRO A 59 -1.75 -0.03 2.51
CA PRO A 59 -2.66 -1.14 2.80
C PRO A 59 -2.33 -2.40 1.99
N GLY A 60 -1.98 -2.29 0.71
CA GLY A 60 -1.57 -3.42 -0.11
C GLY A 60 -0.27 -4.06 0.37
N VAL A 61 0.77 -3.26 0.56
CA VAL A 61 2.08 -3.75 1.03
C VAL A 61 1.96 -4.41 2.41
N LEU A 62 1.25 -3.77 3.33
CA LEU A 62 1.00 -4.26 4.69
C LEU A 62 0.12 -5.49 4.70
N GLY A 63 -0.99 -5.50 3.96
CA GLY A 63 -1.93 -6.61 3.91
C GLY A 63 -1.27 -7.89 3.45
N GLY A 64 -0.49 -7.82 2.37
CA GLY A 64 0.33 -8.94 1.90
C GLY A 64 1.33 -9.41 2.96
N TYR A 65 2.06 -8.49 3.57
CA TYR A 65 3.09 -8.81 4.57
C TYR A 65 2.54 -9.41 5.88
N LEU A 66 1.37 -8.94 6.30
CA LEU A 66 0.69 -9.33 7.53
C LEU A 66 -0.02 -10.68 7.39
N ILE A 67 -0.85 -10.81 6.35
CA ILE A 67 -1.73 -11.98 6.16
C ILE A 67 -0.96 -13.14 5.53
N ARG A 68 0.00 -12.83 4.64
CA ARG A 68 0.90 -13.80 3.98
C ARG A 68 0.18 -14.86 3.15
N LYS A 69 -0.91 -14.47 2.49
CA LYS A 69 -1.71 -15.35 1.63
C LYS A 69 -1.95 -14.71 0.26
N PRO A 70 -2.17 -15.53 -0.78
CA PRO A 70 -2.49 -15.02 -2.11
C PRO A 70 -3.74 -14.15 -2.10
N GLY A 71 -3.63 -13.00 -2.76
CA GLY A 71 -4.67 -11.98 -2.90
C GLY A 71 -4.77 -11.01 -1.72
N ALA A 72 -3.92 -11.14 -0.69
CA ALA A 72 -4.04 -10.30 0.50
C ALA A 72 -3.66 -8.85 0.25
N ALA A 73 -2.62 -8.58 -0.54
CA ALA A 73 -2.22 -7.22 -0.89
C ALA A 73 -3.26 -6.57 -1.80
N LEU A 74 -3.74 -7.31 -2.81
CA LEU A 74 -4.78 -6.81 -3.70
C LEU A 74 -6.08 -6.51 -2.95
N PHE A 75 -6.52 -7.41 -2.07
CA PHE A 75 -7.74 -7.25 -1.31
C PHE A 75 -7.70 -6.02 -0.40
N THR A 76 -6.61 -5.85 0.37
CA THR A 76 -6.54 -4.74 1.32
C THR A 76 -6.46 -3.39 0.64
N GLU A 77 -5.70 -3.29 -0.46
CA GLU A 77 -5.59 -2.05 -1.23
C GLU A 77 -6.91 -1.68 -1.89
N LEU A 78 -7.56 -2.63 -2.57
CA LEU A 78 -8.82 -2.37 -3.27
C LEU A 78 -9.95 -1.99 -2.30
N VAL A 79 -10.03 -2.66 -1.15
CA VAL A 79 -11.04 -2.32 -0.12
C VAL A 79 -10.73 -0.97 0.52
N ALA A 80 -9.47 -0.64 0.80
CA ALA A 80 -9.09 0.69 1.30
C ALA A 80 -9.44 1.80 0.30
N ALA A 81 -9.09 1.60 -0.97
CA ALA A 81 -9.46 2.48 -2.06
C ALA A 81 -10.99 2.67 -2.14
N PHE A 82 -11.77 1.58 -2.11
CA PHE A 82 -13.23 1.65 -2.12
C PHE A 82 -13.79 2.46 -0.95
N VAL A 83 -13.37 2.16 0.28
CA VAL A 83 -13.81 2.86 1.49
C VAL A 83 -13.50 4.36 1.39
N SER A 84 -12.34 4.72 0.83
CA SER A 84 -11.95 6.12 0.67
C SER A 84 -12.85 6.91 -0.29
N THR A 85 -13.57 6.23 -1.20
CA THR A 85 -14.50 6.90 -2.13
C THR A 85 -15.87 7.19 -1.53
N ILE A 86 -16.23 6.53 -0.42
CA ILE A 86 -17.57 6.63 0.20
C ILE A 86 -17.93 8.06 0.60
N PRO A 87 -17.04 8.84 1.28
CA PRO A 87 -17.37 10.22 1.65
C PRO A 87 -17.43 11.17 0.45
N GLY A 88 -16.99 10.73 -0.73
CA GLY A 88 -16.72 11.58 -1.87
C GLY A 88 -15.43 12.37 -1.72
N GLY A 89 -15.03 13.06 -2.79
CA GLY A 89 -13.82 13.87 -2.82
C GLY A 89 -13.63 14.53 -4.18
N PRO A 90 -12.61 15.38 -4.33
CA PRO A 90 -12.36 16.08 -5.60
C PRO A 90 -11.82 15.14 -6.69
N TRP A 91 -11.40 13.93 -6.34
CA TRP A 91 -10.97 12.91 -7.29
C TRP A 91 -12.12 11.99 -7.72
N ASN A 92 -12.03 11.49 -8.95
CA ASN A 92 -13.01 10.55 -9.49
C ASN A 92 -12.91 9.19 -8.76
N GLY A 93 -13.97 8.78 -8.09
CA GLY A 93 -14.01 7.51 -7.34
C GLY A 93 -13.73 6.27 -8.21
N GLY A 94 -14.15 6.26 -9.47
CA GLY A 94 -13.84 5.17 -10.40
C GLY A 94 -12.34 5.07 -10.70
N LEU A 95 -11.66 6.20 -10.87
CA LEU A 95 -10.20 6.22 -11.04
C LEU A 95 -9.48 5.77 -9.77
N ILE A 96 -9.94 6.17 -8.58
CA ILE A 96 -9.35 5.70 -7.31
C ILE A 96 -9.36 4.17 -7.23
N LEU A 97 -10.46 3.52 -7.64
CA LEU A 97 -10.54 2.06 -7.66
C LEU A 97 -9.55 1.42 -8.66
N VAL A 98 -9.36 2.02 -9.83
CA VAL A 98 -8.36 1.55 -10.81
C VAL A 98 -6.94 1.68 -10.23
N TRP A 99 -6.65 2.78 -9.53
CA TRP A 99 -5.35 2.96 -8.88
C TRP A 99 -5.13 1.93 -7.78
N GLY A 100 -6.11 1.75 -6.89
CA GLY A 100 -6.02 0.74 -5.83
C GLY A 100 -5.87 -0.69 -6.38
N LEU A 101 -6.60 -1.02 -7.45
CA LEU A 101 -6.47 -2.29 -8.15
C LEU A 101 -5.05 -2.50 -8.68
N CYS A 102 -4.50 -1.54 -9.43
CA CYS A 102 -3.17 -1.67 -10.04
C CYS A 102 -2.05 -1.68 -8.99
N GLN A 103 -2.13 -0.82 -7.97
CA GLN A 103 -1.14 -0.76 -6.88
C GLN A 103 -1.14 -2.06 -6.08
N GLY A 104 -2.31 -2.53 -5.67
CA GLY A 104 -2.48 -3.78 -4.94
C GLY A 104 -2.01 -4.99 -5.76
N LEU A 105 -2.33 -5.02 -7.05
CA LEU A 105 -1.90 -6.10 -7.94
C LEU A 105 -0.38 -6.13 -8.11
N LEU A 106 0.26 -4.97 -8.30
CA LEU A 106 1.72 -4.91 -8.45
C LEU A 106 2.46 -5.32 -7.17
N ALA A 107 1.94 -4.94 -5.99
CA ALA A 107 2.45 -5.46 -4.71
C ALA A 107 2.27 -6.99 -4.60
N GLU A 108 1.09 -7.50 -4.95
CA GLU A 108 0.77 -8.92 -4.94
C GLU A 108 1.70 -9.72 -5.86
N LEU A 109 2.02 -9.20 -7.05
CA LEU A 109 2.91 -9.85 -8.01
C LEU A 109 4.32 -10.04 -7.45
N VAL A 110 4.81 -9.12 -6.62
CA VAL A 110 6.10 -9.32 -5.94
C VAL A 110 6.01 -10.46 -4.94
N TYR A 111 4.98 -10.48 -4.08
CA TYR A 111 4.81 -11.59 -3.12
C TYR A 111 4.60 -12.94 -3.83
N LEU A 112 3.89 -12.94 -4.96
CA LEU A 112 3.72 -14.10 -5.84
C LEU A 112 5.03 -14.56 -6.48
N ALA A 113 5.90 -13.65 -6.92
CA ALA A 113 7.20 -13.98 -7.49
C ALA A 113 8.08 -14.76 -6.49
N PHE A 114 7.95 -14.45 -5.20
CA PHE A 114 8.58 -15.20 -4.10
C PHE A 114 7.71 -16.35 -3.55
N ARG A 115 6.64 -16.70 -4.27
CA ARG A 115 5.69 -17.79 -3.96
C ARG A 115 5.12 -17.74 -2.55
N TYR A 116 5.01 -16.54 -1.96
CA TYR A 116 4.58 -16.35 -0.56
C TYR A 116 5.47 -17.06 0.48
N ARG A 117 6.74 -17.30 0.16
CA ARG A 117 7.69 -18.03 1.01
C ARG A 117 8.75 -17.15 1.67
N VAL A 118 9.02 -15.96 1.13
CA VAL A 118 10.08 -15.06 1.61
C VAL A 118 9.47 -13.75 2.13
N TRP A 119 9.66 -13.48 3.42
CA TRP A 119 9.04 -12.34 4.13
C TRP A 119 10.09 -11.40 4.74
N ARG A 120 11.20 -11.20 4.03
CA ARG A 120 12.28 -10.29 4.45
C ARG A 120 11.91 -8.84 4.15
N THR A 121 12.45 -7.90 4.94
CA THR A 121 12.23 -6.46 4.75
C THR A 121 12.52 -5.97 3.32
N TRP A 122 13.54 -6.53 2.66
CA TRP A 122 13.83 -6.16 1.27
C TRP A 122 12.75 -6.64 0.28
N VAL A 123 12.02 -7.73 0.55
CA VAL A 123 10.88 -8.16 -0.29
C VAL A 123 9.72 -7.17 -0.12
N VAL A 124 9.49 -6.71 1.12
CA VAL A 124 8.50 -5.65 1.40
C VAL A 124 8.85 -4.37 0.66
N ALA A 125 10.14 -4.01 0.63
CA ALA A 125 10.64 -2.88 -0.13
C ALA A 125 10.41 -3.02 -1.64
N LEU A 126 10.68 -4.20 -2.20
CA LEU A 126 10.38 -4.48 -3.60
C LEU A 126 8.87 -4.38 -3.88
N ALA A 127 8.01 -4.90 -2.99
CA ALA A 127 6.56 -4.81 -3.16
C ALA A 127 6.08 -3.35 -3.13
N ALA A 128 6.62 -2.53 -2.23
CA ALA A 128 6.30 -1.11 -2.16
C ALA A 128 6.74 -0.34 -3.40
N VAL A 129 7.96 -0.59 -3.90
CA VAL A 129 8.44 0.04 -5.14
C VAL A 129 7.65 -0.45 -6.35
N ALA A 130 7.30 -1.73 -6.42
CA ALA A 130 6.49 -2.27 -7.51
C ALA A 130 5.10 -1.64 -7.55
N ALA A 131 4.43 -1.51 -6.40
CA ALA A 131 3.14 -0.82 -6.29
C ALA A 131 3.21 0.63 -6.79
N ALA A 132 4.34 1.30 -6.58
CA ALA A 132 4.58 2.67 -6.99
C ALA A 132 4.78 2.85 -8.51
N LEU A 133 5.10 1.79 -9.26
CA LEU A 133 5.39 1.89 -10.69
C LEU A 133 4.19 2.37 -11.50
N PHE A 134 2.99 1.89 -11.17
CA PHE A 134 1.77 2.32 -11.85
C PHE A 134 1.50 3.81 -11.63
N PRO A 135 1.32 4.31 -10.38
CA PRO A 135 1.03 5.72 -10.15
C PRO A 135 2.15 6.65 -10.64
N ALA A 136 3.42 6.24 -10.55
CA ALA A 136 4.55 7.03 -11.06
C ALA A 136 4.41 7.40 -12.54
N VAL A 137 3.75 6.55 -13.34
CA VAL A 137 3.48 6.79 -14.76
C VAL A 137 2.07 7.32 -14.98
N ALA A 138 1.07 6.67 -14.38
CA ALA A 138 -0.35 7.00 -14.58
C ALA A 138 -0.68 8.43 -14.14
N ASP A 139 -0.12 8.89 -13.03
CA ASP A 139 -0.38 10.25 -12.54
C ASP A 139 0.18 11.31 -13.47
N VAL A 140 1.36 11.07 -14.04
CA VAL A 140 1.95 11.98 -15.02
C VAL A 140 1.08 12.04 -16.27
N VAL A 141 0.60 10.90 -16.76
CA VAL A 141 -0.24 10.84 -17.96
C VAL A 141 -1.60 11.50 -17.74
N VAL A 142 -2.20 11.30 -16.57
CA VAL A 142 -3.59 11.68 -16.30
C VAL A 142 -3.71 13.06 -15.67
N TYR A 143 -2.85 13.41 -14.72
CA TYR A 143 -2.92 14.66 -13.97
C TYR A 143 -1.88 15.69 -14.40
N TYR A 144 -0.73 15.27 -14.94
CA TYR A 144 0.38 16.16 -15.27
C TYR A 144 0.93 16.03 -16.71
N PRO A 145 0.09 15.92 -17.75
CA PRO A 145 0.56 15.61 -19.10
C PRO A 145 1.42 16.73 -19.70
N MET A 146 1.25 17.96 -19.23
CA MET A 146 1.95 19.16 -19.74
C MET A 146 3.26 19.47 -19.00
N TRP A 147 3.62 18.69 -17.97
CA TRP A 147 4.91 18.87 -17.29
C TRP A 147 6.08 18.54 -18.21
N ALA A 148 7.17 19.30 -18.09
CA ALA A 148 8.42 18.97 -18.76
C ALA A 148 8.90 17.57 -18.33
N THR A 149 9.53 16.82 -19.23
CA THR A 149 9.98 15.45 -18.98
C THR A 149 10.83 15.32 -17.72
N GLY A 150 11.68 16.31 -17.41
CA GLY A 150 12.45 16.32 -16.16
C GLY A 150 11.59 16.31 -14.90
N TRP A 151 10.47 17.05 -14.89
CA TRP A 151 9.53 17.08 -13.76
C TRP A 151 8.71 15.80 -13.67
N GLN A 152 8.34 15.21 -14.80
CA GLN A 152 7.67 13.92 -14.87
C GLN A 152 8.55 12.81 -14.27
N LEU A 153 9.83 12.75 -14.66
CA LEU A 153 10.80 11.81 -14.12
C LEU A 153 11.06 12.07 -12.63
N ALA A 154 11.15 13.34 -12.22
CA ALA A 154 11.30 13.68 -10.81
C ALA A 154 10.10 13.25 -9.96
N TYR A 155 8.87 13.38 -10.48
CA TYR A 155 7.66 12.94 -9.81
C TYR A 155 7.67 11.42 -9.63
N GLY A 156 7.87 10.68 -10.72
CA GLY A 156 7.95 9.22 -10.67
C GLY A 156 9.05 8.72 -9.73
N GLY A 157 10.24 9.35 -9.76
CA GLY A 157 11.33 9.05 -8.84
C GLY A 157 10.98 9.34 -7.37
N THR A 158 10.27 10.44 -7.11
CA THR A 158 9.83 10.81 -5.76
C THR A 158 8.73 9.88 -5.24
N VAL A 159 7.77 9.48 -6.08
CA VAL A 159 6.75 8.47 -5.76
C VAL A 159 7.42 7.13 -5.41
N ALA A 160 8.38 6.68 -6.21
CA ALA A 160 9.12 5.44 -5.94
C ALA A 160 9.94 5.53 -4.63
N ALA A 161 10.64 6.65 -4.40
CA ALA A 161 11.42 6.87 -3.18
C ALA A 161 10.53 6.95 -1.92
N SER A 162 9.42 7.69 -1.99
CA SER A 162 8.43 7.79 -0.92
C SER A 162 7.88 6.40 -0.57
N SER A 163 7.53 5.62 -1.59
CA SER A 163 7.00 4.27 -1.42
C SER A 163 8.03 3.31 -0.83
N LEU A 164 9.27 3.38 -1.30
CA LEU A 164 10.38 2.61 -0.74
C LEU A 164 10.56 2.90 0.75
N VAL A 165 10.53 4.17 1.15
CA VAL A 165 10.76 4.58 2.54
C VAL A 165 9.53 4.34 3.40
N ILE A 166 8.41 4.99 3.09
CA ILE A 166 7.17 4.93 3.88
C ILE A 166 6.56 3.54 3.80
N GLY A 167 6.36 3.02 2.59
CA GLY A 167 5.73 1.72 2.38
C GLY A 167 6.48 0.57 3.05
N THR A 168 7.82 0.61 3.07
CA THR A 168 8.63 -0.41 3.77
C THR A 168 8.67 -0.20 5.28
N LEU A 169 9.11 0.99 5.72
CA LEU A 169 9.41 1.23 7.13
C LEU A 169 8.14 1.20 7.98
N VAL A 170 7.06 1.81 7.49
CA VAL A 170 5.78 1.82 8.22
C VAL A 170 5.18 0.43 8.23
N THR A 171 5.21 -0.32 7.13
CA THR A 171 4.70 -1.70 7.11
C THR A 171 5.43 -2.59 8.13
N VAL A 172 6.77 -2.59 8.10
CA VAL A 172 7.56 -3.43 9.02
C VAL A 172 7.42 -2.95 10.46
N GLY A 173 7.42 -1.63 10.68
CA GLY A 173 7.24 -1.04 12.01
C GLY A 173 5.87 -1.33 12.61
N LEU A 174 4.81 -1.25 11.81
CA LEU A 174 3.44 -1.51 12.25
C LEU A 174 3.23 -2.98 12.58
N VAL A 175 3.71 -3.91 11.74
CA VAL A 175 3.63 -5.34 12.05
C VAL A 175 4.42 -5.68 13.31
N ARG A 176 5.59 -5.06 13.53
CA ARG A 176 6.36 -5.21 14.78
C ARG A 176 5.60 -4.71 16.00
N ALA A 177 5.03 -3.50 15.90
CA ALA A 177 4.28 -2.91 16.99
C ALA A 177 3.05 -3.77 17.36
N LEU A 178 2.30 -4.23 16.35
CA LEU A 178 1.15 -5.12 16.53
C LEU A 178 1.55 -6.50 17.05
N ALA A 179 2.71 -7.04 16.65
CA ALA A 179 3.19 -8.30 17.19
C ALA A 179 3.45 -8.23 18.71
N ARG A 180 3.99 -7.10 19.18
CA ARG A 180 4.26 -6.85 20.61
C ARG A 180 2.99 -6.74 21.47
N THR A 181 1.84 -6.41 20.89
CA THR A 181 0.56 -6.38 21.63
C THR A 181 -0.09 -7.76 21.75
N GLY A 182 0.45 -8.78 21.07
CA GLY A 182 -0.14 -10.12 21.03
C GLY A 182 -1.33 -10.27 20.07
N VAL A 183 -1.84 -9.17 19.49
CA VAL A 183 -3.00 -9.22 18.57
C VAL A 183 -2.74 -10.05 17.32
N LEU A 184 -1.47 -10.20 16.92
CA LEU A 184 -1.05 -11.00 15.78
C LEU A 184 -0.76 -12.48 16.09
N GLY A 185 -1.06 -12.97 17.29
CA GLY A 185 -0.88 -14.38 17.67
C GLY A 185 -1.43 -15.41 16.66
N PRO A 186 -2.60 -15.16 16.02
CA PRO A 186 -3.15 -16.04 14.98
C PRO A 186 -2.36 -16.06 13.65
N PHE A 187 -1.46 -15.11 13.41
CA PHE A 187 -0.74 -14.90 12.14
C PHE A 187 0.73 -15.33 12.21
N SER A 188 1.27 -15.83 11.09
CA SER A 188 2.69 -16.16 10.98
C SER A 188 3.58 -14.94 11.11
N ALA A 189 3.13 -13.78 10.61
CA ALA A 189 3.83 -12.50 10.75
C ALA A 189 4.07 -12.11 12.21
N GLY A 190 3.10 -12.35 13.10
CA GLY A 190 3.25 -12.08 14.53
C GLY A 190 4.27 -13.02 15.20
N ARG A 191 4.20 -14.32 14.89
CA ARG A 191 5.11 -15.33 15.48
C ARG A 191 6.57 -15.14 15.08
N GLU A 192 6.85 -14.69 13.86
CA GLU A 192 8.22 -14.46 13.40
C GLU A 192 8.86 -13.23 14.08
N GLN A 193 8.09 -12.18 14.38
CA GLN A 193 8.59 -10.94 14.98
C GLN A 193 8.84 -11.03 16.49
N VAL A 194 8.22 -11.99 17.18
CA VAL A 194 8.44 -12.24 18.62
C VAL A 194 9.72 -13.06 18.86
N ASN A 195 10.21 -13.78 17.84
CA ASN A 195 11.36 -14.67 17.93
C ASN A 195 12.69 -14.02 17.49
N VAL A 196 12.71 -12.70 17.28
CA VAL A 196 13.88 -11.89 16.88
C VAL A 196 14.13 -10.82 17.94
#